data_AF-A0AAT9HC73-F1
#
_entry.id   AF-A0AAT9HC73-F1
#
_cell.length_a   1.000
_cell.length_b   1.000
_cell.length_c   1.000
_cell.angle_alpha   90.00
_cell.angle_beta   90.00
_cell.angle_gamma   90.00
#
_symmetry.space_group_name_H-M   'P 1'
#
loop_
_entity.id
_entity.type
_entity.pdbx_description
1 polymer ?
#
loop_
_entity_poly.entity_id
_entity_poly.type
_entity_poly.pdbx_seq_one_letter_code
_entity_poly.pdbx_strand_id
1 'polypeptide(L)'
;MHNKYVVQTLERKGAIFVEQTEEVPPGNIVMFSAHGVAPVVHEEAERGRLATIDATCPLVTKVHKEAVRFANDDYDILLIGHEGHEEVIGTSGEAPDHIQLVDGPGDVAKVEVRDPSKVVWLSQTTLSVDETMETVDALKEKFPSSSRRPATTSATPRRTASSRSSRWAPRRNW
;
A
#
# COMPACT_ATOMS: atom_id res chain seq x y z
N MET A 1 0.64 8.33 -8.17
CA MET A 1 2.10 8.15 -8.38
C MET A 1 2.85 9.40 -7.94
N HIS A 2 3.99 9.26 -7.27
CA HIS A 2 4.73 10.38 -6.69
C HIS A 2 5.88 10.89 -7.59
N ASN A 3 5.56 11.46 -8.76
CA ASN A 3 6.56 12.09 -9.65
C ASN A 3 6.09 13.46 -10.14
N LYS A 4 6.74 14.52 -9.64
CA LYS A 4 6.39 15.92 -9.93
C LYS A 4 6.36 16.24 -11.43
N TYR A 5 7.29 15.70 -12.22
CA TYR A 5 7.34 15.96 -13.66
C TYR A 5 6.13 15.35 -14.38
N VAL A 6 5.74 14.13 -13.99
CA VAL A 6 4.58 13.45 -14.58
C VAL A 6 3.29 14.16 -14.16
N VAL A 7 3.13 14.50 -12.88
CA VAL A 7 1.97 15.27 -12.36
C VAL A 7 1.80 16.57 -13.15
N GLN A 8 2.84 17.40 -13.21
CA GLN A 8 2.80 18.66 -13.95
C GLN A 8 2.51 18.48 -15.45
N THR A 9 2.93 17.37 -16.03
CA THR A 9 2.65 17.06 -17.43
C THR A 9 1.18 16.69 -17.65
N LEU A 10 0.56 15.97 -16.70
CA LEU A 10 -0.86 15.65 -16.74
C LEU A 10 -1.72 16.89 -16.47
N GLU A 11 -1.34 17.74 -15.51
CA GLU A 11 -2.03 19.01 -15.24
C GLU A 11 -2.04 19.92 -16.46
N ARG A 12 -0.89 20.08 -17.14
CA ARG A 12 -0.81 20.84 -18.41
C ARG A 12 -1.69 20.27 -19.53
N LYS A 13 -2.07 18.99 -19.44
CA LYS A 13 -2.98 18.32 -20.38
C LYS A 13 -4.44 18.37 -19.91
N GLY A 14 -4.74 19.04 -18.80
CA GLY A 14 -6.09 19.24 -18.29
C GLY A 14 -6.53 18.25 -17.21
N ALA A 15 -5.63 17.39 -16.70
CA ALA A 15 -5.95 16.59 -15.52
C ALA A 15 -6.05 17.50 -14.29
N ILE A 16 -7.07 17.28 -13.46
CA ILE A 16 -7.26 17.96 -12.19
C ILE A 16 -7.04 16.93 -11.09
N PHE A 17 -6.14 17.22 -10.16
CA PHE A 17 -5.89 16.38 -8.98
C PHE A 17 -6.75 16.91 -7.84
N VAL A 18 -7.47 16.00 -7.19
CA VAL A 18 -8.35 16.27 -6.04
C VAL A 18 -8.00 15.29 -4.93
N GLU A 19 -8.29 15.67 -3.69
CA GLU A 19 -8.05 14.80 -2.53
C GLU A 19 -9.32 14.03 -2.16
N GLN A 20 -10.51 14.58 -2.45
CA GLN A 20 -11.81 14.00 -2.13
C GLN A 20 -12.70 13.86 -3.36
N THR A 21 -13.49 12.78 -3.41
CA THR A 21 -14.37 12.52 -4.56
C THR A 21 -15.51 13.54 -4.66
N GLU A 22 -15.92 14.15 -3.55
CA GLU A 22 -16.90 15.22 -3.47
C GLU A 22 -16.50 16.50 -4.21
N GLU A 23 -15.20 16.70 -4.45
CA GLU A 23 -14.69 17.81 -5.25
C GLU A 23 -15.01 17.65 -6.75
N VAL A 24 -15.37 16.43 -7.18
CA VAL A 24 -15.63 16.09 -8.58
C VAL A 24 -17.12 16.26 -8.90
N PRO A 25 -17.48 17.09 -9.91
CA PRO A 25 -18.86 17.24 -10.34
C PRO A 25 -19.48 15.90 -10.81
N PRO A 26 -20.76 15.63 -10.50
CA PRO A 26 -21.45 14.42 -10.95
C PRO A 26 -21.41 14.25 -12.48
N GLY A 27 -21.25 13.01 -12.94
CA GLY A 27 -21.15 12.67 -14.36
C GLY A 27 -19.75 12.82 -14.96
N ASN A 28 -18.78 13.35 -14.22
CA ASN A 28 -17.38 13.40 -14.64
C ASN A 28 -16.66 12.06 -14.40
N ILE A 29 -15.48 11.94 -15.01
CA ILE A 29 -14.59 10.79 -14.84
C ILE A 29 -13.65 11.06 -13.67
N VAL A 30 -13.53 10.10 -12.76
CA VAL A 30 -12.50 10.07 -11.71
C VAL A 30 -11.55 8.90 -11.97
N MET A 31 -10.25 9.11 -11.80
CA MET A 31 -9.24 8.07 -11.95
C MET A 31 -8.53 7.84 -10.62
N PHE A 32 -8.62 6.62 -10.09
CA PHE A 32 -7.93 6.26 -8.85
C PHE A 32 -6.44 6.07 -9.08
N SER A 33 -5.66 6.49 -8.09
CA SER A 33 -4.21 6.47 -8.07
C SER A 33 -3.67 5.03 -8.12
N ALA A 34 -2.43 4.87 -8.61
CA ALA A 34 -1.75 3.58 -8.64
C ALA A 34 -1.50 2.97 -7.25
N HIS A 35 -1.58 3.78 -6.19
CA HIS A 35 -1.40 3.35 -4.80
C HIS A 35 -2.63 2.65 -4.22
N GLY A 36 -3.75 2.57 -4.96
CA GLY A 36 -5.00 2.04 -4.44
C GLY A 36 -5.77 3.06 -3.60
N VAL A 37 -7.06 2.80 -3.42
CA VAL A 37 -7.96 3.55 -2.54
C VAL A 37 -8.74 2.58 -1.67
N ALA A 38 -9.26 3.06 -0.54
CA ALA A 38 -10.11 2.25 0.33
C ALA A 38 -11.49 1.99 -0.32
N PRO A 39 -12.20 0.90 0.05
CA PRO A 39 -13.54 0.61 -0.44
C PRO A 39 -14.53 1.79 -0.33
N VAL A 40 -14.47 2.54 0.77
CA VAL A 40 -15.32 3.73 0.99
C VAL A 40 -15.18 4.77 -0.13
N VAL A 41 -14.00 4.93 -0.71
CA VAL A 41 -13.75 5.89 -1.81
C VAL A 41 -14.45 5.43 -3.10
N HIS A 42 -14.56 4.11 -3.32
CA HIS A 42 -15.35 3.57 -4.42
C HIS A 42 -16.85 3.84 -4.20
N GLU A 43 -17.35 3.65 -2.98
CA GLU A 43 -18.75 3.91 -2.62
C GLU A 43 -19.09 5.40 -2.77
N GLU A 44 -18.20 6.30 -2.37
CA GLU A 44 -18.36 7.73 -2.53
C GLU A 44 -18.43 8.13 -4.01
N ALA A 45 -17.56 7.58 -4.85
CA ALA A 45 -17.58 7.83 -6.29
C ALA A 45 -18.87 7.32 -6.95
N GLU A 46 -19.37 6.15 -6.54
CA GLU A 46 -20.66 5.62 -6.99
C GLU A 46 -21.81 6.54 -6.56
N ARG A 47 -21.83 6.96 -5.29
CA ARG A 47 -22.81 7.90 -4.74
C ARG A 47 -22.78 9.24 -5.48
N GLY A 48 -21.59 9.70 -5.85
CA GLY A 48 -21.34 10.90 -6.65
C GLY A 48 -21.77 10.78 -8.11
N ARG A 49 -22.18 9.57 -8.57
CA ARG A 49 -22.46 9.25 -9.97
C ARG A 49 -21.27 9.57 -10.89
N LEU A 50 -20.07 9.23 -10.43
CA LEU A 50 -18.84 9.42 -11.18
C LEU A 50 -18.55 8.18 -12.03
N ALA A 51 -18.02 8.39 -13.23
CA ALA A 51 -17.45 7.31 -14.00
C ALA A 51 -16.03 7.02 -13.49
N THR A 52 -15.75 5.81 -13.01
CA THR A 52 -14.46 5.49 -12.39
C THR A 52 -13.52 4.77 -13.34
N ILE A 53 -12.25 5.18 -13.37
CA ILE A 53 -11.14 4.42 -13.95
C ILE A 53 -10.20 4.03 -12.81
N ASP A 54 -10.00 2.74 -12.58
CA ASP A 54 -9.08 2.27 -11.54
C ASP A 54 -7.70 2.01 -12.14
N ALA A 55 -6.72 2.85 -11.79
CA ALA A 55 -5.34 2.70 -12.22
C ALA A 55 -4.45 2.05 -11.13
N THR A 56 -5.06 1.44 -10.10
CA THR A 56 -4.35 0.75 -9.02
C THR A 56 -3.37 -0.29 -9.59
N CYS A 57 -2.14 -0.28 -9.07
CA CYS A 57 -1.13 -1.25 -9.47
C CYS A 57 -1.62 -2.68 -9.15
N PRO A 58 -1.53 -3.65 -10.07
CA PRO A 58 -1.96 -5.03 -9.80
C PRO A 58 -1.27 -5.70 -8.59
N LEU A 59 -0.09 -5.22 -8.19
CA LEU A 59 0.60 -5.68 -6.98
C LEU A 59 -0.09 -5.15 -5.71
N VAL A 60 -0.53 -3.90 -5.70
CA VAL A 60 -1.32 -3.31 -4.61
C VAL A 60 -2.68 -4.00 -4.52
N THR A 61 -3.36 -4.19 -5.65
CA THR A 61 -4.64 -4.93 -5.69
C THR A 61 -4.49 -6.35 -5.11
N LYS A 62 -3.32 -6.98 -5.24
CA LYS A 62 -3.07 -8.28 -4.64
C LYS A 62 -2.99 -8.19 -3.11
N VAL A 63 -2.33 -7.19 -2.57
CA VAL A 63 -2.27 -6.94 -1.11
C VAL A 63 -3.67 -6.68 -0.56
N HIS A 64 -4.49 -5.86 -1.23
CA HIS A 64 -5.89 -5.61 -0.85
C HIS A 64 -6.70 -6.92 -0.78
N LYS A 65 -6.60 -7.76 -1.82
CA LYS A 65 -7.29 -9.06 -1.86
C LYS A 65 -6.85 -10.00 -0.74
N GLU A 66 -5.61 -9.92 -0.30
CA GLU A 66 -5.11 -10.73 0.80
C GLU A 66 -5.55 -10.21 2.15
N ALA A 67 -5.60 -8.89 2.33
CA ALA A 67 -6.19 -8.27 3.51
C ALA A 67 -7.64 -8.76 3.70
N VAL A 68 -8.47 -8.63 2.65
CA VAL A 68 -9.86 -9.13 2.66
C VAL A 68 -9.93 -10.63 2.95
N ARG A 69 -9.07 -11.43 2.29
CA ARG A 69 -9.07 -12.89 2.52
C ARG A 69 -8.73 -13.25 3.96
N PHE A 70 -7.70 -12.65 4.53
CA PHE A 70 -7.27 -12.93 5.89
C PHE A 70 -8.26 -12.44 6.94
N ALA A 71 -8.90 -11.30 6.70
CA ALA A 71 -9.99 -10.81 7.54
C ALA A 71 -11.19 -11.78 7.52
N ASN A 72 -11.59 -12.28 6.34
CA ASN A 72 -12.64 -13.29 6.21
C ASN A 72 -12.29 -14.62 6.92
N ASP A 73 -11.00 -14.96 6.99
CA ASP A 73 -10.49 -16.12 7.73
C ASP A 73 -10.31 -15.82 9.25
N ASP A 74 -10.71 -14.63 9.71
CA ASP A 74 -10.62 -14.13 11.10
C ASP A 74 -9.19 -14.09 11.66
N TYR A 75 -8.24 -13.63 10.85
CA TYR A 75 -6.88 -13.32 11.30
C TYR A 75 -6.78 -11.86 11.76
N ASP A 76 -5.85 -11.60 12.68
CA ASP A 76 -5.27 -10.28 12.87
C ASP A 76 -4.17 -10.04 11.84
N ILE A 77 -4.21 -8.89 11.19
CA ILE A 77 -3.31 -8.50 10.10
C ILE A 77 -2.44 -7.35 10.60
N LEU A 78 -1.14 -7.59 10.65
CA LEU A 78 -0.16 -6.56 10.94
C LEU A 78 0.33 -5.97 9.62
N LEU A 79 -0.14 -4.78 9.27
CA LEU A 79 0.28 -4.09 8.06
C LEU A 79 1.55 -3.31 8.35
N ILE A 80 2.68 -3.77 7.81
CA ILE A 80 3.96 -3.07 7.90
C ILE A 80 3.96 -1.97 6.84
N GLY A 81 4.10 -0.70 7.24
CA GLY A 81 3.98 0.43 6.34
C GLY A 81 4.11 1.75 7.07
N HIS A 82 4.30 2.83 6.32
CA HIS A 82 4.39 4.17 6.90
C HIS A 82 3.02 4.79 7.12
N GLU A 83 2.81 5.37 8.29
CA GLU A 83 1.59 6.10 8.62
C GLU A 83 1.36 7.23 7.60
N GLY A 84 0.11 7.37 7.16
CA GLY A 84 -0.29 8.40 6.20
C GLY A 84 0.05 8.12 4.73
N HIS A 85 0.75 7.03 4.39
CA HIS A 85 0.97 6.68 2.98
C HIS A 85 -0.34 6.20 2.31
N GLU A 86 -0.65 6.70 1.11
CA GLU A 86 -1.90 6.38 0.37
C GLU A 86 -2.17 4.87 0.31
N GLU A 87 -1.15 4.08 -0.01
CA GLU A 87 -1.27 2.61 -0.09
C GLU A 87 -1.61 1.95 1.25
N VAL A 88 -1.10 2.50 2.35
CA VAL A 88 -1.37 2.00 3.71
C VAL A 88 -2.79 2.36 4.10
N ILE A 89 -3.25 3.57 3.79
CA ILE A 89 -4.63 4.00 4.02
C ILE A 89 -5.60 3.11 3.21
N GLY A 90 -5.32 2.91 1.92
CA GLY A 90 -6.12 2.06 1.04
C GLY A 90 -6.22 0.63 1.55
N THR A 91 -5.08 0.01 1.86
CA THR A 91 -5.03 -1.37 2.36
C THR A 91 -5.70 -1.51 3.73
N SER A 92 -5.50 -0.56 4.65
CA SER A 92 -6.15 -0.59 5.98
C SER A 92 -7.67 -0.48 5.87
N GLY A 93 -8.16 0.30 4.89
CA GLY A 93 -9.59 0.45 4.64
C GLY A 93 -10.29 -0.81 4.12
N GLU A 94 -9.55 -1.80 3.60
CA GLU A 94 -10.11 -3.08 3.14
C GLU A 94 -10.61 -3.95 4.30
N ALA A 95 -9.99 -3.85 5.47
CA ALA A 95 -10.35 -4.62 6.66
C ALA A 95 -10.00 -3.88 7.96
N PRO A 96 -10.64 -2.73 8.24
CA PRO A 96 -10.24 -1.84 9.33
C PRO A 96 -10.34 -2.49 10.72
N ASP A 97 -11.26 -3.43 10.91
CA ASP A 97 -11.44 -4.14 12.20
C ASP A 97 -10.42 -5.27 12.43
N HIS A 98 -9.64 -5.62 11.41
CA HIS A 98 -8.66 -6.71 11.44
C HIS A 98 -7.22 -6.26 11.22
N ILE A 99 -7.01 -5.00 10.84
CA ILE A 99 -5.69 -4.46 10.49
C ILE A 99 -5.15 -3.56 11.60
N GLN A 100 -3.93 -3.85 12.06
CA GLN A 100 -3.13 -2.94 12.87
C GLN A 100 -1.89 -2.51 12.07
N LEU A 101 -1.68 -1.20 11.96
CA LEU A 101 -0.47 -0.63 11.33
C LEU A 101 0.75 -0.82 12.24
N VAL A 102 1.89 -1.16 11.63
CA VAL A 102 3.21 -1.24 12.27
C VAL A 102 4.18 -0.37 11.47
N ASP A 103 4.47 0.84 11.96
CA ASP A 103 5.38 1.81 11.31
C ASP A 103 6.84 1.56 11.73
N GLY A 104 7.30 0.34 11.43
CA GLY A 104 8.67 -0.10 11.66
C GLY A 104 8.92 -0.86 12.98
N PRO A 105 10.18 -1.20 13.26
CA PRO A 105 10.54 -2.12 14.35
C PRO A 105 10.18 -1.61 15.75
N GLY A 106 10.27 -0.29 15.96
CA GLY A 106 9.98 0.35 17.24
C GLY A 106 8.51 0.22 17.67
N ASP A 107 7.60 0.04 16.72
CA ASP A 107 6.17 -0.09 16.98
C ASP A 107 5.74 -1.53 17.32
N VAL A 108 6.59 -2.52 17.05
CA VAL A 108 6.31 -3.93 17.35
C VAL A 108 5.99 -4.14 18.83
N ALA A 109 6.65 -3.41 19.73
CA ALA A 109 6.38 -3.50 21.16
C ALA A 109 4.93 -3.16 21.53
N LYS A 110 4.27 -2.27 20.76
CA LYS A 110 2.91 -1.78 20.98
C LYS A 110 1.83 -2.66 20.35
N VAL A 111 2.21 -3.61 19.49
CA VAL A 111 1.26 -4.50 18.80
C VAL A 111 0.48 -5.36 19.78
N GLU A 112 -0.84 -5.40 19.64
CA GLU A 112 -1.74 -6.24 20.43
C GLU A 112 -2.63 -7.03 19.47
N VAL A 113 -2.72 -8.34 19.70
CA VAL A 113 -3.49 -9.26 18.85
C VAL A 113 -4.47 -10.04 19.72
N ARG A 114 -5.62 -10.36 19.15
CA ARG A 114 -6.71 -11.13 19.77
C ARG A 114 -6.27 -12.57 20.03
N ASP A 115 -5.59 -13.19 19.06
CA ASP A 115 -5.10 -14.56 19.13
C ASP A 115 -3.70 -14.67 18.48
N PRO A 116 -2.61 -14.86 19.27
CA PRO A 116 -1.26 -15.03 18.76
C PRO A 116 -1.04 -16.21 17.80
N SER A 117 -2.00 -17.14 17.69
CA SER A 117 -1.97 -18.25 16.72
C SER A 117 -2.61 -17.89 15.36
N LYS A 118 -3.38 -16.80 15.31
CA LYS A 118 -4.07 -16.27 14.12
C LYS A 118 -3.58 -14.87 13.73
N VAL A 119 -2.27 -14.73 13.59
CA VAL A 119 -1.63 -13.49 13.15
C VAL A 119 -0.97 -13.68 11.80
N VAL A 120 -1.12 -12.71 10.91
CA VAL A 120 -0.38 -12.57 9.65
C VAL A 120 0.14 -11.16 9.51
N TRP A 121 1.12 -10.95 8.62
CA TRP A 121 1.58 -9.61 8.27
C TRP A 121 1.58 -9.42 6.76
N LEU A 122 1.23 -8.21 6.35
CA LEU A 122 1.33 -7.70 4.99
C LEU A 122 2.30 -6.50 5.00
N SER A 123 2.77 -6.07 3.83
CA SER A 123 3.68 -4.93 3.75
C SER A 123 3.30 -4.00 2.61
N GLN A 124 3.46 -2.69 2.83
CA GLN A 124 3.47 -1.68 1.78
C GLN A 124 4.53 -2.04 0.72
N THR A 125 4.18 -1.88 -0.55
CA THR A 125 4.96 -2.41 -1.68
C THR A 125 6.27 -1.70 -1.96
N THR A 126 6.46 -0.51 -1.38
CA THR A 126 7.60 0.38 -1.65
C THR A 126 8.53 0.58 -0.46
N LEU A 127 8.38 -0.18 0.63
CA LEU A 127 9.26 -0.08 1.80
C LEU A 127 10.72 -0.42 1.48
N SER A 128 11.65 -0.16 2.40
CA SER A 128 12.99 -0.73 2.31
C SER A 128 12.97 -2.22 2.66
N VAL A 129 13.77 -3.03 1.97
CA VAL A 129 13.93 -4.47 2.29
C VAL A 129 14.43 -4.64 3.71
N ASP A 130 15.46 -3.88 4.07
CA ASP A 130 16.18 -4.04 5.34
C ASP A 130 15.26 -3.68 6.51
N GLU A 131 14.52 -2.57 6.39
CA GLU A 131 13.53 -2.12 7.37
C GLU A 131 12.37 -3.11 7.52
N THR A 132 11.86 -3.63 6.40
CA THR A 132 10.81 -4.65 6.42
C THR A 132 11.28 -5.90 7.16
N MET A 133 12.51 -6.35 6.87
CA MET A 133 13.07 -7.54 7.51
C MET A 133 13.32 -7.34 9.01
N GLU A 134 13.83 -6.17 9.41
CA GLU A 134 14.01 -5.82 10.82
C GLU A 134 12.68 -5.85 11.58
N THR A 135 11.62 -5.29 10.99
CA THR A 135 10.27 -5.31 11.58
C THR A 135 9.71 -6.73 11.66
N VAL A 136 9.86 -7.51 10.59
CA VAL A 136 9.41 -8.91 10.55
C VAL A 136 10.13 -9.77 11.59
N ASP A 137 11.42 -9.57 11.79
CA ASP A 137 12.18 -10.35 12.76
C ASP A 137 11.77 -10.01 14.21
N ALA A 138 11.57 -8.72 14.51
CA ALA A 138 10.98 -8.30 15.78
C ALA A 138 9.57 -8.89 16.01
N LEU A 139 8.73 -8.96 14.96
CA LEU A 139 7.40 -9.58 15.04
C LEU A 139 7.47 -11.08 15.32
N LYS A 140 8.40 -11.81 14.69
CA LYS A 140 8.60 -13.24 14.96
C LYS A 140 9.08 -13.51 16.38
N GLU A 141 9.95 -12.66 16.92
CA GLU A 141 10.41 -12.76 18.30
C GLU A 141 9.25 -12.57 19.28
N LYS A 142 8.36 -11.62 19.00
CA LYS A 142 7.17 -11.36 19.83
C LYS A 142 6.10 -12.44 19.70
N PHE A 143 5.89 -12.98 18.50
CA PHE A 143 4.85 -13.97 18.18
C PHE A 143 5.45 -15.28 17.62
N PRO A 144 6.19 -16.06 18.42
CA PRO A 144 6.88 -17.27 17.93
C PRO A 144 5.92 -18.38 17.50
N SER A 145 4.69 -18.39 18.01
CA SER A 145 3.64 -19.36 17.67
C SER A 145 2.90 -19.06 16.38
N SER A 146 3.02 -17.85 15.81
CA SER A 146 2.42 -17.47 14.52
C SER A 146 3.20 -18.11 13.37
N SER A 147 3.26 -19.45 13.35
CA SER A 147 3.91 -20.22 12.29
C SER A 147 2.89 -21.07 11.57
N ARG A 148 2.21 -20.46 10.59
CA ARG A 148 1.84 -21.23 9.39
C ARG A 148 1.80 -20.36 8.15
N ARG A 149 2.96 -20.38 7.49
CA ARG A 149 3.28 -19.79 6.19
C ARG A 149 3.52 -18.28 6.29
N PRO A 150 4.72 -17.77 5.90
CA PRO A 150 4.71 -16.42 5.39
C PRO A 150 3.76 -16.49 4.19
N ALA A 151 2.63 -15.81 4.25
CA ALA A 151 2.17 -15.23 3.01
C ALA A 151 3.22 -14.16 2.68
N THR A 152 4.36 -14.60 2.14
CA THR A 152 5.22 -13.77 1.33
C THR A 152 4.39 -13.45 0.12
N THR A 153 3.54 -12.47 0.25
CA THR A 153 2.70 -12.03 -0.81
C THR A 153 3.13 -10.63 -1.21
N SER A 154 4.20 -10.70 -2.01
CA SER A 154 4.57 -9.73 -3.05
C SER A 154 4.62 -8.27 -2.62
N ALA A 155 5.61 -7.96 -1.79
CA ALA A 155 6.58 -6.93 -2.14
C ALA A 155 7.68 -6.88 -1.09
N THR A 156 8.52 -7.93 -1.01
CA THR A 156 9.91 -7.61 -0.69
C THR A 156 10.41 -6.79 -1.88
N PRO A 157 10.84 -5.54 -1.70
CA PRO A 157 11.49 -4.83 -2.78
C PRO A 157 12.60 -5.73 -3.30
N ARG A 158 12.68 -5.95 -4.61
CA ARG A 158 13.93 -6.53 -5.14
C ARG A 158 15.02 -5.59 -4.67
N ARG A 159 16.10 -6.10 -4.06
CA ARG A 159 17.33 -5.34 -3.81
C ARG A 159 17.59 -4.52 -5.06
N THR A 160 17.32 -3.21 -5.03
CA THR A 160 18.02 -2.31 -5.93
C THR A 160 19.43 -2.38 -5.40
N ALA A 161 20.31 -3.07 -6.13
CA ALA A 161 21.72 -3.03 -5.83
C ALA A 161 22.12 -1.55 -5.78
N SER A 162 22.42 -1.06 -4.58
CA SER A 162 22.87 0.31 -4.42
C SER A 162 24.20 0.49 -5.16
N SER A 163 24.29 1.61 -5.86
CA SER A 163 25.51 2.35 -6.17
C SER A 163 26.77 1.53 -6.52
N ARG A 164 27.06 1.36 -7.81
CA ARG A 164 28.45 1.36 -8.29
C ARG A 164 28.64 2.22 -9.53
N SER A 165 29.53 3.19 -9.34
CA SER A 165 30.24 4.05 -10.30
C SER A 165 29.42 4.81 -11.33
N SER A 166 29.34 6.12 -11.08
CA SER A 166 29.47 7.19 -12.07
C SER A 166 30.24 6.75 -13.32
N ARG A 167 29.58 6.77 -14.47
CA ARG A 167 30.20 6.94 -15.79
C ARG A 167 29.16 7.51 -16.74
N TRP A 168 29.29 8.81 -16.98
CA TRP A 168 28.61 9.52 -18.05
C TRP A 168 28.99 8.91 -19.41
N ALA A 169 28.00 8.65 -20.26
CA ALA A 169 28.20 8.41 -21.69
C ALA A 169 27.51 9.55 -22.47
N PRO A 170 28.10 10.06 -23.56
CA PRO A 170 27.64 11.28 -24.20
C PRO A 170 26.35 11.05 -24.99
N ARG A 171 25.44 12.03 -24.90
CA ARG A 171 24.29 12.17 -25.80
C ARG A 171 24.80 12.25 -27.24
N ARG A 172 24.28 11.38 -28.12
CA ARG A 172 24.27 11.63 -29.56
C ARG A 172 22.83 11.70 -30.02
N ASN A 173 22.58 12.76 -30.78
CA ASN A 173 21.39 13.13 -31.54
C ASN A 173 20.59 11.94 -32.05
N TRP A 174 19.28 11.94 -31.83
CA TRP A 174 18.21 12.07 -32.82
C TRP A 174 16.97 12.66 -32.12
#